data_AF-A0A496A456-F1
#
_entry.id   AF-A0A496A456-F1
#
_cell.length_a   1.000
_cell.length_b   1.000
_cell.length_c   1.000
_cell.angle_alpha   90.00
_cell.angle_beta   90.00
_cell.angle_gamma   90.00
#
_symmetry.space_group_name_H-M   'P 1'
#
loop_
_entity.id
_entity.type
_entity.pdbx_description
1 polymer ?
#
loop_
_entity_poly.entity_id
_entity_poly.type
_entity_poly.pdbx_seq_one_letter_code
_entity_poly.pdbx_strand_id
1 'polypeptide(L)'
;MKTKLVYVLVIIAMVIAIAVGIWVMFPPTQMDPIKKYVVAPLKEGAPTEDTRATGTSASGKKFTSEELALEGKETFLAQMEFVGVDTENDPYWKALYEAVNSPEYLEYQKKQDARIGTDLDLWWSFLESKGLSSGRMAQEERFREYFPTGEYADYEPEMRKRLAELFLETGLSSTATNDEASVRQTIGVLLQFRSEAEANSVWMRGYFNGYVGDLEWAQEVRENAASIVTEADSVDTLPVFTESDTVVESTPTDVAEESAGDEPEPLLLSEEAPTIEDVTQGPPTVEEIEAELLKTLFPDEQALPEQSNVEEVLRGQFSPQRFNAAVQTLSQYGPQEGLRRLKESDPEIAIYIERLIQQNKETSK
;
A
#
# COMPACT_ATOMS: atom_id res chain seq x y z
N MET A 1 -12.65 -1.92 -61.25
CA MET A 1 -11.27 -2.19 -60.79
C MET A 1 -10.30 -1.01 -60.98
N LYS A 2 -10.40 -0.18 -62.04
CA LYS A 2 -9.44 0.92 -62.29
C LYS A 2 -9.46 2.06 -61.24
N THR A 3 -10.60 2.32 -60.61
CA THR A 3 -10.76 3.37 -59.59
C THR A 3 -10.06 3.07 -58.26
N LYS A 4 -9.91 1.79 -57.89
CA LYS A 4 -9.20 1.40 -56.65
C LYS A 4 -7.70 1.63 -56.76
N LEU A 5 -7.12 1.43 -57.95
CA LEU A 5 -5.68 1.62 -58.19
C LEU A 5 -5.27 3.10 -58.13
N VAL A 6 -6.13 4.00 -58.63
CA VAL A 6 -5.90 5.45 -58.52
C VAL A 6 -5.91 5.91 -57.07
N TYR A 7 -6.82 5.39 -56.25
CA TYR A 7 -6.92 5.76 -54.83
C TYR A 7 -5.70 5.34 -54.03
N VAL A 8 -5.16 4.14 -54.29
CA VAL A 8 -3.94 3.63 -53.65
C VAL A 8 -2.73 4.50 -54.01
N LEU A 9 -2.60 4.91 -55.28
CA LEU A 9 -1.50 5.79 -55.71
C LEU A 9 -1.55 7.17 -55.05
N VAL A 10 -2.75 7.72 -54.83
CA VAL A 10 -2.93 9.01 -54.13
C VAL A 10 -2.52 8.91 -52.66
N ILE A 11 -2.88 7.83 -51.97
CA ILE A 11 -2.50 7.62 -50.56
C ILE A 11 -0.97 7.47 -50.44
N ILE A 12 -0.34 6.70 -51.31
CA ILE A 12 1.12 6.52 -51.31
C ILE A 12 1.83 7.87 -51.53
N ALA A 13 1.36 8.68 -52.48
CA ALA A 13 1.92 10.01 -52.72
C ALA A 13 1.79 10.93 -51.51
N MET A 14 0.66 10.87 -50.78
CA MET A 14 0.46 11.63 -49.54
C MET A 14 1.43 11.20 -48.43
N VAL A 15 1.61 9.89 -48.22
CA VAL A 15 2.55 9.37 -47.20
C VAL A 15 3.99 9.78 -47.50
N ILE A 16 4.41 9.73 -48.77
CA ILE A 16 5.74 10.17 -49.19
C ILE A 16 5.92 11.67 -48.93
N ALA A 17 4.93 12.50 -49.26
CA ALA A 17 5.00 13.94 -49.02
C ALA A 17 5.11 14.28 -47.52
N ILE A 18 4.38 13.55 -46.66
CA ILE A 18 4.46 13.70 -45.20
C ILE A 18 5.85 13.27 -44.69
N ALA A 19 6.37 12.13 -45.13
CA ALA A 19 7.68 11.64 -44.72
C ALA A 19 8.81 12.62 -45.11
N VAL A 20 8.75 13.19 -46.31
CA VAL A 20 9.71 14.23 -46.76
C VAL A 20 9.54 15.51 -45.93
N GLY A 21 8.31 15.92 -45.62
CA GLY A 21 8.04 17.07 -44.75
C GLY A 21 8.64 16.90 -43.35
N ILE A 22 8.49 15.71 -42.76
CA ILE A 22 9.08 15.36 -41.45
C ILE A 22 10.61 15.40 -41.55
N TRP A 23 11.22 14.80 -42.57
CA TRP A 23 12.68 14.82 -42.72
C TRP A 23 13.25 16.24 -42.90
N VAL A 24 12.56 17.11 -43.63
CA VAL A 24 12.98 18.52 -43.80
C VAL A 24 12.83 19.32 -42.50
N MET A 25 11.76 19.08 -41.71
CA MET A 25 11.59 19.75 -40.42
C MET A 25 12.54 19.24 -39.33
N PHE A 26 12.95 17.98 -39.40
CA PHE A 26 13.84 17.34 -38.44
C PHE A 26 15.10 16.84 -39.15
N PRO A 27 15.99 17.74 -39.60
CA PRO A 27 17.27 17.30 -40.16
C PRO A 27 17.99 16.49 -39.09
N PRO A 28 18.50 15.28 -39.41
CA PRO A 28 19.18 14.45 -38.44
C PRO A 28 20.35 15.24 -37.86
N THR A 29 20.29 15.54 -36.57
CA THR A 29 21.38 16.13 -35.81
C THR A 29 22.60 15.24 -35.99
N GLN A 30 23.67 15.78 -36.60
CA GLN A 30 24.94 15.08 -36.70
C GLN A 30 25.37 14.72 -35.28
N MET A 31 25.37 13.42 -34.97
CA MET A 31 25.86 12.97 -33.67
C MET A 31 27.36 13.22 -33.60
N ASP A 32 27.78 14.00 -32.61
CA ASP A 32 29.20 14.22 -32.35
C ASP A 32 29.91 12.87 -32.14
N PRO A 33 31.14 12.71 -32.67
CA PRO A 33 31.87 11.46 -32.55
C PRO A 33 32.09 11.12 -31.07
N ILE A 34 31.61 9.93 -30.70
CA ILE A 34 31.68 9.36 -29.35
C ILE A 34 33.14 9.40 -28.87
N LYS A 35 33.43 10.25 -27.87
CA LYS A 35 34.73 10.29 -27.20
C LYS A 35 34.89 9.01 -26.39
N LYS A 36 35.77 8.12 -26.83
CA LYS A 36 36.18 6.95 -26.06
C LYS A 36 37.00 7.41 -24.86
N TYR A 37 36.44 7.28 -23.66
CA TYR A 37 37.17 7.44 -22.42
C TYR A 37 37.97 6.16 -22.16
N VAL A 38 39.29 6.24 -22.32
CA VAL A 38 40.22 5.22 -21.85
C VAL A 38 40.38 5.42 -20.35
N VAL A 39 39.84 4.50 -19.55
CA VAL A 39 40.00 4.48 -18.10
C VAL A 39 41.45 4.11 -17.80
N ALA A 40 42.21 5.03 -17.23
CA ALA A 40 43.54 4.74 -16.71
C ALA A 40 43.42 3.94 -15.39
N PRO A 41 44.29 2.95 -15.14
CA PRO A 41 44.25 2.18 -13.89
C PRO A 41 44.55 3.07 -12.68
N LEU A 42 43.75 2.90 -11.63
CA LEU A 42 43.89 3.57 -10.34
C LEU A 42 45.29 3.36 -9.77
N LYS A 43 45.99 4.45 -9.44
CA LYS A 43 47.20 4.41 -8.62
C LYS A 43 46.80 4.16 -7.17
N GLU A 44 47.16 3.00 -6.65
CA GLU A 44 47.20 2.75 -5.20
C GLU A 44 48.23 3.68 -4.54
N GLY A 45 47.82 4.33 -3.45
CA GLY A 45 48.72 5.05 -2.55
C GLY A 45 48.54 6.56 -2.51
N ALA A 46 47.39 7.02 -2.01
CA ALA A 46 47.29 8.34 -1.38
C ALA A 46 46.46 8.22 -0.09
N PRO A 47 46.92 8.80 1.04
CA PRO A 47 46.17 8.76 2.29
C PRO A 47 44.89 9.59 2.13
N THR A 48 43.76 8.98 2.45
CA THR A 48 42.45 9.63 2.54
C THR A 48 42.47 10.59 3.73
N GLU A 49 42.64 11.89 3.45
CA GLU A 49 42.19 12.94 4.35
C GLU A 49 40.67 12.85 4.45
N ASP A 50 40.23 12.52 5.65
CA ASP A 50 38.86 12.36 6.10
C ASP A 50 38.15 13.73 6.12
N THR A 51 37.90 14.29 4.93
CA THR A 51 37.04 15.47 4.77
C THR A 51 35.60 14.97 4.70
N ARG A 52 35.08 14.55 5.85
CA ARG A 52 33.65 14.40 6.08
C ARG A 52 33.04 15.79 5.95
N ALA A 53 32.61 16.11 4.73
CA ALA A 53 31.73 17.23 4.47
C ALA A 53 30.42 16.94 5.20
N THR A 54 30.34 17.34 6.47
CA THR A 54 29.08 17.69 7.12
C THR A 54 28.46 18.78 6.28
N GLY A 55 27.59 18.37 5.34
CA GLY A 55 26.67 19.28 4.70
C GLY A 55 25.96 20.04 5.79
N THR A 56 26.24 21.33 5.88
CA THR A 56 25.55 22.29 6.72
C THR A 56 24.09 22.28 6.28
N SER A 57 23.29 21.40 6.88
CA SER A 57 21.84 21.43 6.78
C SER A 57 21.40 22.81 7.25
N ALA A 58 20.77 23.55 6.34
CA ALA A 58 20.35 24.92 6.56
C ALA A 58 19.49 25.00 7.82
N SER A 59 20.01 25.65 8.88
CA SER A 59 19.27 26.16 10.03
C SER A 59 18.05 25.30 10.42
N GLY A 60 18.30 24.12 11.00
CA GLY A 60 17.25 23.23 11.49
C GLY A 60 16.44 23.90 12.60
N LYS A 61 15.36 24.60 12.23
CA LYS A 61 14.34 25.04 13.16
C LYS A 61 13.79 23.76 13.80
N LYS A 62 14.07 23.56 15.09
CA LYS A 62 13.45 22.47 15.85
C LYS A 62 11.97 22.82 15.99
N PHE A 63 11.12 22.12 15.25
CA PHE A 63 9.68 22.22 15.42
C PHE A 63 9.29 21.61 16.76
N THR A 64 8.34 22.25 17.42
CA THR A 64 7.67 21.68 18.60
C THR A 64 6.75 20.53 18.16
N SER A 65 6.42 19.62 19.09
CA SER A 65 5.46 18.54 18.82
C SER A 65 4.08 19.06 18.37
N GLU A 66 3.70 20.27 18.80
CA GLU A 66 2.47 20.92 18.37
C GLU A 66 2.54 21.47 16.94
N GLU A 67 3.67 22.07 16.55
CA GLU A 67 3.90 22.51 15.17
C GLU A 67 3.92 21.31 14.19
N LEU A 68 4.55 20.19 14.57
CA LEU A 68 4.54 18.96 13.77
C LEU A 68 3.13 18.38 13.62
N ALA A 69 2.36 18.33 14.71
CA ALA A 69 0.99 17.85 14.67
C ALA A 69 0.09 18.71 13.78
N LEU A 70 0.30 20.03 13.80
CA LEU A 70 -0.42 20.95 12.93
C LEU A 70 -0.04 20.77 11.45
N GLU A 71 1.25 20.60 11.15
CA GLU A 71 1.73 20.32 9.79
C GLU A 71 1.17 18.97 9.28
N GLY A 72 1.12 17.94 10.13
CA GLY A 72 0.51 16.65 9.80
C GLY A 72 -0.98 16.78 9.49
N LYS A 73 -1.72 17.58 10.27
CA LYS A 73 -3.13 17.91 10.00
C LYS A 73 -3.30 18.62 8.65
N GLU A 74 -2.53 19.67 8.39
CA GLU A 74 -2.59 20.43 7.13
C GLU A 74 -2.28 19.54 5.93
N THR A 75 -1.29 18.66 6.06
CA THR A 75 -0.92 17.68 5.03
C THR A 75 -2.07 16.71 4.74
N PHE A 76 -2.74 16.18 5.77
CA PHE A 76 -3.87 15.28 5.60
C PHE A 76 -5.04 15.97 4.91
N LEU A 77 -5.39 17.19 5.32
CA LEU A 77 -6.46 17.97 4.68
C LEU A 77 -6.14 18.31 3.22
N ALA A 78 -4.91 18.68 2.93
CA ALA A 78 -4.45 18.91 1.56
C ALA A 78 -4.55 17.63 0.70
N GLN A 79 -4.27 16.46 1.29
CA GLN A 79 -4.45 15.18 0.61
C GLN A 79 -5.92 14.87 0.32
N MET A 80 -6.83 15.12 1.26
CA MET A 80 -8.27 14.98 1.03
C MET A 80 -8.75 15.86 -0.13
N GLU A 81 -8.33 17.13 -0.14
CA GLU A 81 -8.66 18.07 -1.22
C GLU A 81 -8.08 17.60 -2.56
N PHE A 82 -6.84 17.12 -2.56
CA PHE A 82 -6.17 16.61 -3.77
C PHE A 82 -6.89 15.39 -4.38
N VAL A 83 -7.40 14.48 -3.54
CA VAL A 83 -8.16 13.30 -3.99
C VAL A 83 -9.56 13.69 -4.48
N GLY A 84 -9.99 14.95 -4.28
CA GLY A 84 -11.30 15.43 -4.72
C GLY A 84 -12.43 14.89 -3.85
N VAL A 85 -12.15 14.69 -2.57
CA VAL A 85 -13.13 14.24 -1.59
C VAL A 85 -14.30 15.25 -1.53
N ASP A 86 -15.52 14.78 -1.80
CA ASP A 86 -16.72 15.63 -1.80
C ASP A 86 -17.24 15.83 -0.37
N THR A 87 -16.68 16.79 0.34
CA THR A 87 -17.11 17.13 1.71
C THR A 87 -18.48 17.82 1.75
N GLU A 88 -19.06 18.24 0.62
CA GLU A 88 -20.34 18.93 0.58
C GLU A 88 -21.52 17.96 0.45
N ASN A 89 -21.38 16.95 -0.40
CA ASN A 89 -22.47 16.02 -0.71
C ASN A 89 -22.33 14.65 -0.05
N ASP A 90 -21.12 14.26 0.38
CA ASP A 90 -20.91 12.99 1.09
C ASP A 90 -20.89 13.19 2.62
N PRO A 91 -21.86 12.61 3.36
CA PRO A 91 -21.96 12.79 4.80
C PRO A 91 -20.78 12.19 5.57
N TYR A 92 -20.19 11.10 5.08
CA TYR A 92 -19.02 10.48 5.71
C TYR A 92 -17.80 11.40 5.60
N TRP A 93 -17.52 11.88 4.39
CA TRP A 93 -16.37 12.76 4.16
C TRP A 93 -16.49 14.09 4.88
N LYS A 94 -17.69 14.64 4.97
CA LYS A 94 -17.97 15.80 5.82
C LYS A 94 -17.65 15.52 7.28
N ALA A 95 -18.12 14.41 7.83
CA ALA A 95 -17.88 14.04 9.22
C ALA A 95 -16.39 13.76 9.50
N LEU A 96 -15.67 13.12 8.57
CA LEU A 96 -14.22 12.94 8.67
C LEU A 96 -13.47 14.28 8.63
N TYR A 97 -13.86 15.19 7.74
CA TYR A 97 -13.28 16.53 7.67
C TYR A 97 -13.48 17.31 8.98
N GLU A 98 -14.69 17.25 9.57
CA GLU A 98 -14.98 17.83 10.88
C GLU A 98 -14.15 17.17 12.00
N ALA A 99 -14.00 15.84 11.97
CA ALA A 99 -13.18 15.09 12.91
C ALA A 99 -11.70 15.52 12.84
N VAL A 100 -11.10 15.59 11.65
CA VAL A 100 -9.70 16.03 11.45
C VAL A 100 -9.50 17.49 11.89
N ASN A 101 -10.55 18.31 11.79
CA ASN A 101 -10.50 19.69 12.26
C ASN A 101 -10.60 19.86 13.78
N SER A 102 -10.94 18.80 14.51
CA SER A 102 -11.11 18.83 15.97
C SER A 102 -9.78 18.89 16.75
N PRO A 103 -9.78 19.38 18.00
CA PRO A 103 -8.58 19.37 18.85
C PRO A 103 -8.07 17.96 19.17
N GLU A 104 -8.94 16.96 19.20
CA GLU A 104 -8.58 15.56 19.44
C GLU A 104 -7.71 14.97 18.32
N TYR A 105 -7.86 15.46 17.08
CA TYR A 105 -6.97 15.07 15.98
C TYR A 105 -5.53 15.49 16.25
N LEU A 106 -5.29 16.65 16.87
CA LEU A 106 -3.93 17.07 17.22
C LEU A 106 -3.32 16.16 18.29
N GLU A 107 -4.12 15.69 19.25
CA GLU A 107 -3.65 14.71 20.25
C GLU A 107 -3.38 13.33 19.62
N TYR A 108 -4.21 12.92 18.66
CA TYR A 108 -3.93 11.76 17.80
C TYR A 108 -2.58 11.93 17.07
N GLN A 109 -2.39 13.04 16.36
CA GLN A 109 -1.21 13.28 15.55
C GLN A 109 0.07 13.33 16.41
N LYS A 110 0.03 13.95 17.60
CA LYS A 110 1.17 13.92 18.54
C LYS A 110 1.57 12.50 18.95
N LYS A 111 0.59 11.62 19.19
CA LYS A 111 0.84 10.21 19.52
C LYS A 111 1.39 9.44 18.32
N GLN A 112 0.89 9.75 17.12
CA GLN A 112 1.31 9.16 15.86
C GLN A 112 2.76 9.56 15.52
N ASP A 113 3.11 10.84 15.64
CA ASP A 113 4.45 11.38 15.38
C ASP A 113 5.52 10.84 16.35
N ALA A 114 5.10 10.34 17.52
CA ALA A 114 5.98 9.68 18.48
C ALA A 114 6.31 8.22 18.11
N ARG A 115 5.67 7.68 17.06
CA ARG A 115 5.84 6.31 16.58
C ARG A 115 6.50 6.30 15.20
N ILE A 116 7.14 5.18 14.87
CA ILE A 116 7.67 4.94 13.52
C ILE A 116 6.58 4.24 12.71
N GLY A 117 6.29 4.73 11.50
CA GLY A 117 5.24 4.18 10.65
C GLY A 117 3.83 4.59 11.09
N THR A 118 2.80 4.12 10.40
CA THR A 118 1.39 4.46 10.66
C THR A 118 0.80 3.50 11.69
N ASP A 119 0.29 3.99 12.81
CA ASP A 119 -0.42 3.15 13.79
C ASP A 119 -1.92 3.18 13.45
N LEU A 120 -2.41 2.14 12.76
CA LEU A 120 -3.82 2.05 12.39
C LEU A 120 -4.73 1.89 13.61
N ASP A 121 -4.23 1.27 14.67
CA ASP A 121 -4.99 1.10 15.92
C ASP A 121 -5.29 2.46 16.56
N LEU A 122 -4.29 3.34 16.56
CA LEU A 122 -4.41 4.73 16.99
C LEU A 122 -5.36 5.52 16.08
N TRP A 123 -5.27 5.33 14.76
CA TRP A 123 -6.16 5.97 13.78
C TRP A 123 -7.62 5.56 13.96
N TRP A 124 -7.88 4.25 14.06
CA TRP A 124 -9.24 3.73 14.27
C TRP A 124 -9.82 4.17 15.60
N SER A 125 -9.03 4.16 16.67
CA SER A 125 -9.47 4.65 17.98
C SER A 125 -9.87 6.14 17.91
N PHE A 126 -9.15 6.94 17.12
CA PHE A 126 -9.52 8.32 16.87
C PHE A 126 -10.85 8.42 16.12
N LEU A 127 -11.04 7.68 15.04
CA LEU A 127 -12.30 7.67 14.27
C LEU A 127 -13.50 7.25 15.13
N GLU A 128 -13.36 6.17 15.89
CA GLU A 128 -14.40 5.68 16.80
C GLU A 128 -14.76 6.72 17.88
N SER A 129 -13.76 7.44 18.40
CA SER A 129 -14.00 8.53 19.36
C SER A 129 -14.83 9.70 18.78
N LYS A 130 -14.91 9.78 17.44
CA LYS A 130 -15.71 10.75 16.69
C LYS A 130 -17.03 10.18 16.17
N GLY A 131 -17.36 8.94 16.55
CA GLY A 131 -18.55 8.25 16.06
C GLY A 131 -18.47 7.87 14.58
N LEU A 132 -17.26 7.83 14.02
CA LEU A 132 -17.00 7.35 12.66
C LEU A 132 -16.71 5.85 12.71
N SER A 133 -17.08 5.13 11.65
CA SER A 133 -16.70 3.72 11.52
C SER A 133 -15.19 3.59 11.49
N SER A 134 -14.65 2.65 12.26
CA SER A 134 -13.28 2.22 12.06
C SER A 134 -13.19 1.26 10.89
N GLY A 135 -12.03 1.24 10.23
CA GLY A 135 -11.73 0.22 9.23
C GLY A 135 -11.40 -1.15 9.84
N ARG A 136 -11.63 -1.38 11.15
CA ARG A 136 -11.35 -2.65 11.83
C ARG A 136 -12.22 -3.78 11.26
N MET A 137 -13.53 -3.54 11.13
CA MET A 137 -14.44 -4.55 10.60
C MET A 137 -14.14 -4.85 9.13
N ALA A 138 -13.98 -3.83 8.29
CA ALA A 138 -13.58 -4.01 6.89
C ALA A 138 -12.22 -4.71 6.74
N GLN A 139 -11.26 -4.46 7.65
CA GLN A 139 -9.99 -5.18 7.64
C GLN A 139 -10.16 -6.65 8.03
N GLU A 140 -10.95 -6.93 9.07
CA GLU A 140 -11.24 -8.30 9.50
C GLU A 140 -11.99 -9.06 8.40
N GLU A 141 -13.00 -8.45 7.79
CA GLU A 141 -13.72 -9.01 6.63
C GLU A 141 -12.75 -9.33 5.50
N ARG A 142 -11.89 -8.37 5.12
CA ARG A 142 -10.86 -8.59 4.10
C ARG A 142 -9.89 -9.69 4.50
N PHE A 143 -9.53 -9.82 5.78
CA PHE A 143 -8.72 -10.94 6.26
C PHE A 143 -9.43 -12.28 6.07
N ARG A 144 -10.72 -12.37 6.42
CA ARG A 144 -11.52 -13.59 6.28
C ARG A 144 -11.72 -14.04 4.83
N GLU A 145 -11.66 -13.13 3.87
CA GLU A 145 -11.69 -13.50 2.44
C GLU A 145 -10.50 -14.37 2.02
N TYR A 146 -9.30 -14.14 2.58
CA TYR A 146 -8.09 -14.91 2.28
C TYR A 146 -7.80 -15.99 3.32
N PHE A 147 -8.24 -15.78 4.57
CA PHE A 147 -7.99 -16.63 5.72
C PHE A 147 -9.31 -16.95 6.45
N PRO A 148 -10.12 -17.89 5.92
CA PRO A 148 -11.49 -18.12 6.40
C PRO A 148 -11.58 -18.62 7.85
N THR A 149 -10.48 -19.09 8.43
CA THR A 149 -10.40 -19.67 9.78
C THR A 149 -9.17 -19.14 10.51
N GLY A 150 -9.06 -19.38 11.81
CA GLY A 150 -7.87 -19.02 12.59
C GLY A 150 -7.72 -17.51 12.83
N GLU A 151 -6.68 -17.13 13.54
CA GLU A 151 -6.32 -15.75 13.85
C GLU A 151 -5.05 -15.36 13.08
N TYR A 152 -4.73 -14.07 12.99
CA TYR A 152 -3.50 -13.61 12.33
C TYR A 152 -2.24 -14.35 12.81
N ALA A 153 -2.16 -14.65 14.11
CA ALA A 153 -1.02 -15.35 14.71
C ALA A 153 -0.88 -16.80 14.22
N ASP A 154 -1.97 -17.47 13.85
CA ASP A 154 -1.94 -18.85 13.36
C ASP A 154 -1.22 -18.97 12.00
N TYR A 155 -1.25 -17.88 11.22
CA TYR A 155 -0.60 -17.79 9.92
C TYR A 155 0.82 -17.22 9.97
N GLU A 156 1.27 -16.73 11.12
CA GLU A 156 2.62 -16.18 11.26
C GLU A 156 3.73 -17.15 10.80
N PRO A 157 3.71 -18.45 11.15
CA PRO A 157 4.76 -19.37 10.71
C PRO A 157 4.90 -19.48 9.19
N GLU A 158 3.78 -19.50 8.47
CA GLU A 158 3.75 -19.52 7.00
C GLU A 158 4.33 -18.23 6.42
N MET A 159 3.92 -17.09 6.97
CA MET A 159 4.36 -15.77 6.53
C MET A 159 5.85 -15.55 6.81
N ARG A 160 6.34 -16.00 7.97
CA ARG A 160 7.78 -16.01 8.32
C ARG A 160 8.57 -16.90 7.36
N LYS A 161 8.08 -18.10 7.05
CA LYS A 161 8.73 -19.00 6.09
C LYS A 161 8.85 -18.34 4.72
N ARG A 162 7.76 -17.81 4.19
CA ARG A 162 7.77 -17.19 2.86
C ARG A 162 8.69 -15.97 2.80
N LEU A 163 8.67 -15.12 3.83
CA LEU A 163 9.56 -13.97 3.89
C LEU A 163 11.04 -14.40 4.02
N ALA A 164 11.34 -15.45 4.78
CA ALA A 164 12.68 -16.01 4.87
C ALA A 164 13.19 -16.53 3.52
N GLU A 165 12.35 -17.22 2.75
CA GLU A 165 12.68 -17.66 1.38
C GLU A 165 13.06 -16.47 0.49
N LEU A 166 12.28 -15.39 0.52
CA LEU A 166 12.57 -14.17 -0.25
C LEU A 166 13.93 -13.54 0.13
N PHE A 167 14.31 -13.56 1.42
CA PHE A 167 15.63 -13.10 1.84
C PHE A 167 16.77 -13.96 1.28
N LEU A 168 16.58 -15.29 1.23
CA LEU A 168 17.56 -16.21 0.65
C LEU A 168 17.65 -16.06 -0.88
N GLU A 169 16.51 -15.92 -1.56
CA GLU A 169 16.42 -15.72 -3.01
C GLU A 169 17.12 -14.44 -3.47
N THR A 170 16.98 -13.36 -2.70
CA THR A 170 17.65 -12.07 -2.98
C THR A 170 19.15 -12.08 -2.67
N GLY A 171 19.67 -13.16 -2.07
CA GLY A 171 21.09 -13.30 -1.72
C GLY A 171 21.55 -12.33 -0.63
N LEU A 172 20.61 -11.81 0.17
CA LEU A 172 20.94 -10.91 1.27
C LEU A 172 21.60 -11.69 2.39
N SER A 173 22.84 -11.32 2.74
CA SER A 173 23.56 -11.96 3.85
C SER A 173 22.79 -11.79 5.16
N SER A 174 22.74 -12.86 5.95
CA SER A 174 22.24 -12.86 7.34
C SER A 174 23.15 -12.09 8.29
N THR A 175 24.40 -11.79 7.89
CA THR A 175 25.38 -11.04 8.70
C THR A 175 25.31 -9.53 8.50
N ALA A 176 24.22 -9.02 7.93
CA ALA A 176 24.17 -7.61 7.56
C ALA A 176 24.12 -6.72 8.79
N THR A 177 24.96 -5.69 8.79
CA THR A 177 24.96 -4.65 9.81
C THR A 177 23.66 -3.86 9.77
N ASN A 178 23.26 -3.24 10.90
CA ASN A 178 22.15 -2.28 10.99
C ASN A 178 22.48 -0.93 10.29
N ASP A 179 23.19 -1.00 9.17
CA ASP A 179 23.46 0.16 8.34
C ASP A 179 22.26 0.49 7.44
N GLU A 180 22.27 1.70 6.92
CA GLU A 180 21.18 2.23 6.11
C GLU A 180 20.94 1.42 4.82
N ALA A 181 21.99 0.83 4.24
CA ALA A 181 21.85 0.02 3.02
C ALA A 181 21.12 -1.28 3.32
N SER A 182 21.46 -1.94 4.43
CA SER A 182 20.78 -3.13 4.93
C SER A 182 19.31 -2.87 5.24
N VAL A 183 18.99 -1.74 5.89
CA VAL A 183 17.60 -1.34 6.16
C VAL A 183 16.82 -1.17 4.86
N ARG A 184 17.38 -0.46 3.86
CA ARG A 184 16.71 -0.29 2.56
C ARG A 184 16.50 -1.61 1.83
N GLN A 185 17.44 -2.55 1.93
CA GLN A 185 17.30 -3.89 1.37
C GLN A 185 16.17 -4.67 2.05
N THR A 186 16.10 -4.65 3.39
CA THR A 186 15.01 -5.27 4.15
C THR A 186 13.66 -4.68 3.76
N ILE A 187 13.55 -3.35 3.63
CA ILE A 187 12.33 -2.69 3.14
C ILE A 187 11.98 -3.16 1.73
N GLY A 188 12.97 -3.30 0.84
CA GLY A 188 12.76 -3.80 -0.52
C GLY A 188 12.13 -5.20 -0.54
N VAL A 189 12.63 -6.12 0.29
CA VAL A 189 12.09 -7.48 0.41
C VAL A 189 10.69 -7.47 1.04
N LEU A 190 10.45 -6.64 2.06
CA LEU A 190 9.12 -6.47 2.66
C LEU A 190 8.09 -5.98 1.63
N LEU A 191 8.46 -5.02 0.79
CA LEU A 191 7.58 -4.54 -0.29
C LEU A 191 7.31 -5.63 -1.32
N GLN A 192 8.34 -6.41 -1.69
CA GLN A 192 8.18 -7.57 -2.57
C GLN A 192 7.20 -8.59 -1.98
N PHE A 193 7.37 -8.95 -0.71
CA PHE A 193 6.51 -9.90 0.00
C PHE A 193 5.04 -9.48 -0.01
N ARG A 194 4.75 -8.19 0.23
CA ARG A 194 3.39 -7.63 0.16
C ARG A 194 2.81 -7.65 -1.25
N SER A 195 3.66 -7.47 -2.27
CA SER A 195 3.21 -7.44 -3.67
C SER A 195 3.04 -8.83 -4.29
N GLU A 196 3.64 -9.87 -3.70
CA GLU A 196 3.60 -11.23 -4.27
C GLU A 196 2.19 -11.84 -4.21
N ALA A 197 1.47 -11.61 -3.12
CA ALA A 197 0.10 -12.05 -2.96
C ALA A 197 -0.67 -11.03 -2.13
N GLU A 198 -1.91 -10.74 -2.53
CA GLU A 198 -2.78 -9.83 -1.79
C GLU A 198 -3.01 -10.31 -0.36
N ALA A 199 -3.13 -11.63 -0.16
CA ALA A 199 -3.22 -12.27 1.16
C ALA A 199 -2.09 -11.83 2.12
N ASN A 200 -0.85 -11.74 1.62
CA ASN A 200 0.30 -11.30 2.44
C ASN A 200 0.13 -9.85 2.90
N SER A 201 -0.32 -8.98 1.99
CA SER A 201 -0.56 -7.57 2.31
C SER A 201 -1.68 -7.37 3.33
N VAL A 202 -2.78 -8.14 3.18
CA VAL A 202 -3.93 -8.13 4.09
C VAL A 202 -3.52 -8.65 5.47
N TRP A 203 -2.84 -9.79 5.51
CA TRP A 203 -2.32 -10.37 6.75
C TRP A 203 -1.38 -9.40 7.47
N MET A 204 -0.38 -8.85 6.77
CA MET A 204 0.57 -7.91 7.38
C MET A 204 -0.11 -6.66 7.94
N ARG A 205 -1.08 -6.10 7.20
CA ARG A 205 -1.78 -4.89 7.64
C ARG A 205 -2.53 -5.13 8.95
N GLY A 206 -3.14 -6.31 9.11
CA GLY A 206 -3.84 -6.73 10.33
C GLY A 206 -2.89 -7.10 11.46
N TYR A 207 -1.95 -8.01 11.21
CA TYR A 207 -1.02 -8.49 12.22
C TYR A 207 -0.18 -7.36 12.85
N PHE A 208 0.24 -6.36 12.05
CA PHE A 208 1.04 -5.24 12.53
C PHE A 208 0.25 -3.94 12.76
N ASN A 209 -1.09 -3.98 12.73
CA ASN A 209 -1.97 -2.81 12.90
C ASN A 209 -1.47 -1.57 12.14
N GLY A 210 -1.12 -1.72 10.85
CA GLY A 210 -0.58 -0.62 10.06
C GLY A 210 0.92 -0.56 9.88
N TYR A 211 1.61 -1.70 10.05
CA TYR A 211 3.06 -1.85 9.84
C TYR A 211 3.93 -1.42 11.05
N VAL A 212 3.35 -1.31 12.24
CA VAL A 212 4.13 -1.03 13.44
C VAL A 212 4.93 -2.29 13.83
N GLY A 213 6.26 -2.19 13.85
CA GLY A 213 7.15 -3.29 14.23
C GLY A 213 7.46 -4.30 13.12
N ASP A 214 6.96 -4.08 11.91
CA ASP A 214 7.12 -5.02 10.80
C ASP A 214 8.57 -5.08 10.29
N LEU A 215 9.31 -3.99 10.41
CA LEU A 215 10.71 -3.89 10.00
C LEU A 215 11.61 -4.66 10.98
N GLU A 216 11.38 -4.53 12.28
CA GLU A 216 12.07 -5.29 13.31
C GLU A 216 11.79 -6.79 13.16
N TRP A 217 10.52 -7.16 12.94
CA TRP A 217 10.13 -8.54 12.65
C TRP A 217 10.80 -9.07 11.37
N ALA A 218 10.83 -8.29 10.30
CA ALA A 218 11.49 -8.68 9.05
C ALA A 218 13.01 -8.81 9.21
N GLN A 219 13.64 -7.96 10.04
CA GLN A 219 15.05 -8.10 10.40
C GLN A 219 15.29 -9.41 11.15
N GLU A 220 14.44 -9.76 12.13
CA GLU A 220 14.54 -11.04 12.83
C GLU A 220 14.37 -12.23 11.87
N VAL A 221 13.40 -12.17 10.95
CA VAL A 221 13.20 -13.21 9.92
C VAL A 221 14.44 -13.32 9.03
N ARG A 222 15.02 -12.18 8.61
CA ARG A 222 16.24 -12.15 7.79
C ARG A 222 17.44 -12.79 8.49
N GLU A 223 17.66 -12.46 9.76
CA GLU A 223 18.77 -13.01 10.56
C GLU A 223 18.66 -14.53 10.71
N ASN A 224 17.42 -15.05 10.78
CA ASN A 224 17.12 -16.46 11.00
C ASN A 224 16.67 -17.21 9.74
N ALA A 225 16.76 -16.60 8.55
CA ALA A 225 16.09 -17.08 7.34
C ALA A 225 16.44 -18.53 6.99
N ALA A 226 17.72 -18.90 7.07
CA ALA A 226 18.17 -20.26 6.82
C ALA A 226 17.57 -21.27 7.82
N SER A 227 17.51 -20.93 9.12
CA SER A 227 16.94 -21.81 10.15
C SER A 227 15.44 -22.02 9.92
N ILE A 228 14.71 -20.93 9.70
CA ILE A 228 13.26 -20.92 9.48
C ILE A 228 12.88 -21.84 8.31
N VAL A 229 13.60 -21.73 7.18
CA VAL A 229 13.32 -22.58 6.00
C VAL A 229 13.64 -24.04 6.28
N THR A 230 14.74 -24.35 6.99
CA THR A 230 15.11 -25.75 7.30
C THR A 230 14.24 -26.44 8.34
N GLU A 231 13.76 -25.71 9.35
CA GLU A 231 12.91 -26.26 10.42
C GLU A 231 11.52 -26.60 9.91
N ALA A 232 10.97 -25.77 9.01
CA ALA A 232 9.66 -25.99 8.43
C ALA A 232 9.56 -27.31 7.66
N ASP A 233 10.66 -27.76 7.04
CA ASP A 233 10.67 -29.02 6.28
C ASP A 233 10.78 -30.26 7.18
N SER A 234 11.08 -30.09 8.47
CA SER A 234 11.24 -31.21 9.41
C SER A 234 9.94 -31.61 10.11
N VAL A 235 8.97 -30.69 10.23
CA VAL A 235 7.73 -30.91 11.01
C VAL A 235 6.74 -31.86 10.30
N ASP A 236 6.82 -32.00 8.98
CA ASP A 236 5.98 -32.94 8.21
C ASP A 236 6.41 -34.41 8.32
N THR A 237 7.52 -34.68 9.00
CA THR A 237 7.89 -36.03 9.46
C THR A 237 7.40 -36.26 10.88
N LEU A 238 6.10 -36.08 11.13
CA LEU A 238 5.50 -36.70 12.31
C LEU A 238 5.71 -38.22 12.18
N PRO A 239 6.41 -38.88 13.12
CA PRO A 239 6.44 -40.33 13.14
C PRO A 239 4.99 -40.78 13.23
N VAL A 240 4.56 -41.62 12.27
CA VAL A 240 3.30 -42.37 12.36
C VAL A 240 3.25 -42.93 13.77
N PHE A 241 2.42 -42.32 14.62
CA PHE A 241 2.22 -42.74 15.98
C PHE A 241 1.54 -44.10 15.85
N THR A 242 2.36 -45.15 15.91
CA THR A 242 1.85 -46.50 15.91
C THR A 242 1.14 -46.60 17.25
N GLU A 243 -0.20 -46.59 17.22
CA GLU A 243 -1.05 -46.84 18.38
C GLU A 243 -0.55 -48.12 19.06
N SER A 244 0.28 -47.96 20.09
CA SER A 244 0.52 -49.01 21.06
C SER A 244 -0.66 -48.96 22.00
N ASP A 245 -1.63 -49.84 21.73
CA ASP A 245 -2.65 -50.31 22.64
C ASP A 245 -2.08 -50.42 24.07
N THR A 246 -2.23 -49.36 24.85
CA THR A 246 -1.94 -49.37 26.27
C THR A 246 -3.27 -49.14 26.97
N VAL A 247 -3.92 -50.26 27.25
CA VAL A 247 -5.09 -50.38 28.12
C VAL A 247 -4.73 -49.77 29.48
N VAL A 248 -5.22 -48.56 29.76
CA VAL A 248 -5.18 -47.98 31.10
C VAL A 248 -6.55 -48.15 31.72
N GLU A 249 -6.57 -49.05 32.70
CA GLU A 249 -7.64 -49.38 33.61
C GLU A 249 -8.13 -48.13 34.37
N SER A 250 -9.44 -47.87 34.27
CA SER A 250 -10.12 -46.74 34.89
C SER A 250 -10.18 -46.92 36.41
N THR A 251 -9.79 -45.89 37.18
CA THR A 251 -10.15 -45.77 38.60
C THR A 251 -11.10 -44.59 38.76
N PRO A 252 -12.30 -44.77 39.35
CA PRO A 252 -13.23 -43.67 39.62
C PRO A 252 -12.88 -43.04 40.97
N THR A 253 -12.57 -41.74 40.98
CA THR A 253 -12.53 -40.96 42.22
C THR A 253 -13.76 -40.07 42.28
N ASP A 254 -14.67 -40.56 43.11
CA ASP A 254 -15.83 -39.89 43.72
C ASP A 254 -15.35 -38.68 44.54
N VAL A 255 -15.80 -37.46 44.19
CA VAL A 255 -15.69 -36.30 45.08
C VAL A 255 -17.03 -35.57 45.12
N ALA A 256 -17.49 -35.46 46.36
CA ALA A 256 -18.77 -35.01 46.82
C ALA A 256 -19.12 -33.54 46.50
N GLU A 257 -20.44 -33.42 46.31
CA GLU A 257 -21.37 -32.31 46.38
C GLU A 257 -21.32 -31.51 47.71
N GLU A 258 -21.19 -30.18 47.63
CA GLU A 258 -21.57 -29.18 48.65
C GLU A 258 -21.81 -27.85 47.91
N SER A 259 -23.04 -27.49 47.52
CA SER A 259 -24.18 -26.92 48.27
C SER A 259 -24.03 -25.46 48.73
N ALA A 260 -25.11 -24.70 48.52
CA ALA A 260 -25.37 -23.26 48.74
C ALA A 260 -24.73 -22.31 47.71
N GLY A 261 -25.46 -21.51 46.93
CA GLY A 261 -26.82 -20.98 47.07
C GLY A 261 -26.74 -19.46 47.01
N ASP A 262 -27.08 -18.87 45.86
CA ASP A 262 -27.77 -17.57 45.80
C ASP A 262 -28.22 -17.28 44.37
N GLU A 263 -29.53 -17.38 44.20
CA GLU A 263 -30.32 -17.00 43.05
C GLU A 263 -31.00 -15.67 43.38
N PRO A 264 -30.89 -14.64 42.53
CA PRO A 264 -31.90 -13.59 42.50
C PRO A 264 -32.72 -13.68 41.20
N GLU A 265 -34.03 -13.88 41.41
CA GLU A 265 -35.12 -13.83 40.44
C GLU A 265 -35.13 -12.57 39.55
N PRO A 266 -35.76 -12.66 38.36
CA PRO A 266 -35.90 -11.55 37.42
C PRO A 266 -37.06 -10.63 37.81
N LEU A 267 -36.78 -9.33 37.93
CA LEU A 267 -37.82 -8.31 38.03
C LEU A 267 -38.46 -8.06 36.67
N LEU A 268 -39.66 -8.60 36.49
CA LEU A 268 -40.66 -8.17 35.52
C LEU A 268 -41.15 -6.77 35.87
N LEU A 269 -40.80 -5.78 35.06
CA LEU A 269 -41.52 -4.51 34.97
C LEU A 269 -41.93 -4.27 33.53
N SER A 270 -43.21 -4.57 33.30
CA SER A 270 -43.98 -4.20 32.12
C SER A 270 -44.37 -2.74 32.26
N GLU A 271 -43.86 -1.88 31.37
CA GLU A 271 -44.34 -0.51 31.21
C GLU A 271 -44.77 -0.34 29.74
N GLU A 272 -46.08 -0.32 29.53
CA GLU A 272 -46.73 0.05 28.27
C GLU A 272 -46.52 1.55 28.00
N ALA A 273 -45.96 1.88 26.84
CA ALA A 273 -46.14 3.17 26.17
C ALA A 273 -45.78 3.06 24.67
N PRO A 274 -46.16 4.06 23.86
CA PRO A 274 -47.32 4.08 22.98
C PRO A 274 -47.03 3.58 21.55
N THR A 275 -48.10 3.18 20.85
CA THR A 275 -48.12 2.96 19.41
C THR A 275 -47.70 4.24 18.67
N ILE A 276 -46.51 4.23 18.07
CA ILE A 276 -46.02 5.28 17.16
C ILE A 276 -46.30 4.84 15.73
N GLU A 277 -46.93 5.73 14.99
CA GLU A 277 -47.29 5.61 13.59
C GLU A 277 -46.08 5.38 12.68
N ASP A 278 -46.34 4.60 11.63
CA ASP A 278 -45.55 4.35 10.44
C ASP A 278 -44.96 5.65 9.86
N VAL A 279 -43.67 5.89 10.14
CA VAL A 279 -42.83 6.85 9.42
C VAL A 279 -41.74 6.04 8.70
N THR A 280 -42.03 5.82 7.44
CA THR A 280 -41.21 5.14 6.45
C THR A 280 -39.96 5.98 6.15
N GLN A 281 -38.80 5.32 6.15
CA GLN A 281 -37.42 5.80 5.89
C GLN A 281 -36.71 6.50 7.06
N GLY A 282 -36.08 5.68 7.91
CA GLY A 282 -34.98 6.11 8.76
C GLY A 282 -33.70 6.40 7.95
N PRO A 283 -32.73 7.12 8.54
CA PRO A 283 -31.41 7.32 7.93
C PRO A 283 -30.77 5.97 7.58
N PRO A 284 -29.97 5.90 6.50
CA PRO A 284 -29.34 4.65 6.06
C PRO A 284 -28.56 4.01 7.21
N THR A 285 -28.67 2.69 7.35
CA THR A 285 -27.95 1.96 8.41
C THR A 285 -26.45 1.97 8.13
N VAL A 286 -25.64 1.77 9.17
CA VAL A 286 -24.17 1.80 9.05
C VAL A 286 -23.69 0.75 8.03
N GLU A 287 -24.35 -0.41 7.94
CA GLU A 287 -24.07 -1.40 6.90
C GLU A 287 -24.42 -0.94 5.47
N GLU A 288 -25.45 -0.09 5.29
CA GLU A 288 -25.80 0.46 3.96
C GLU A 288 -24.80 1.52 3.50
N ILE A 289 -24.27 2.31 4.44
CA ILE A 289 -23.24 3.33 4.17
C ILE A 289 -21.89 2.66 3.84
N GLU A 290 -21.53 1.59 4.56
CA GLU A 290 -20.28 0.85 4.32
C GLU A 290 -20.33 0.09 2.98
N ALA A 291 -21.48 -0.49 2.63
CA ALA A 291 -21.70 -1.11 1.31
C ALA A 291 -21.69 -0.09 0.17
N GLU A 292 -22.25 1.12 0.35
CA GLU A 292 -22.13 2.21 -0.62
C GLU A 292 -20.70 2.73 -0.74
N LEU A 293 -19.94 2.82 0.36
CA LEU A 293 -18.55 3.27 0.35
C LEU A 293 -17.64 2.27 -0.39
N LEU A 294 -17.80 0.96 -0.14
CA LEU A 294 -17.10 -0.09 -0.87
C LEU A 294 -17.48 -0.08 -2.36
N LYS A 295 -18.76 0.16 -2.69
CA LYS A 295 -19.24 0.30 -4.07
C LYS A 295 -18.78 1.60 -4.73
N THR A 296 -18.43 2.64 -3.97
CA THR A 296 -17.95 3.92 -4.52
C THR A 296 -16.43 3.93 -4.66
N LEU A 297 -15.72 3.23 -3.78
CA LEU A 297 -14.27 3.03 -3.84
C LEU A 297 -13.89 1.91 -4.81
N PHE A 298 -14.77 0.93 -5.00
CA PHE A 298 -14.64 -0.19 -5.94
C PHE A 298 -15.95 -0.38 -6.74
N PRO A 299 -16.32 0.58 -7.61
CA PRO A 299 -17.55 0.50 -8.40
C PRO A 299 -17.42 -0.60 -9.45
N ASP A 300 -17.87 -1.79 -9.07
CA ASP A 300 -17.81 -3.03 -9.83
C ASP A 300 -16.39 -3.48 -10.23
N GLU A 301 -16.12 -4.76 -10.02
CA GLU A 301 -15.15 -5.58 -10.74
C GLU A 301 -15.41 -5.58 -12.26
N GLN A 302 -15.31 -4.43 -12.91
CA GLN A 302 -15.08 -4.34 -14.35
C GLN A 302 -13.61 -4.03 -14.57
N ALA A 303 -12.83 -5.12 -14.58
CA ALA A 303 -11.50 -5.23 -15.19
C ALA A 303 -10.86 -3.88 -15.53
N LEU A 304 -10.37 -3.18 -14.49
CA LEU A 304 -9.25 -2.29 -14.70
C LEU A 304 -8.21 -3.13 -15.47
N PRO A 305 -7.71 -2.70 -16.64
CA PRO A 305 -6.48 -3.29 -17.14
C PRO A 305 -5.50 -3.16 -15.97
N GLU A 306 -5.04 -4.30 -15.46
CA GLU A 306 -4.25 -4.41 -14.23
C GLU A 306 -3.30 -3.21 -14.14
N GLN A 307 -3.26 -2.49 -13.01
CA GLN A 307 -2.32 -1.38 -12.85
C GLN A 307 -0.86 -1.82 -13.14
N SER A 308 -0.57 -3.13 -13.06
CA SER A 308 0.66 -3.76 -13.54
C SER A 308 0.93 -3.53 -15.04
N ASN A 309 -0.08 -3.54 -15.92
CA ASN A 309 0.10 -3.35 -17.36
C ASN A 309 0.49 -1.92 -17.72
N VAL A 310 0.01 -0.91 -17.00
CA VAL A 310 0.40 0.48 -17.26
C VAL A 310 1.86 0.71 -16.88
N GLU A 311 2.26 0.19 -15.72
CA GLU A 311 3.63 0.34 -15.23
C GLU A 311 4.63 -0.52 -16.03
N GLU A 312 4.28 -1.75 -16.41
CA GLU A 312 5.12 -2.62 -17.24
C GLU A 312 5.30 -2.07 -18.67
N VAL A 313 4.24 -1.58 -19.30
CA VAL A 313 4.36 -1.01 -20.66
C VAL A 313 5.15 0.31 -20.63
N LEU A 314 5.01 1.11 -19.57
CA LEU A 314 5.79 2.32 -19.37
C LEU A 314 7.27 2.04 -19.10
N ARG A 315 7.59 1.04 -18.25
CA ARG A 315 8.96 0.57 -18.01
C ARG A 315 9.59 -0.05 -19.27
N GLY A 316 8.79 -0.64 -20.15
CA GLY A 316 9.25 -1.22 -21.42
C GLY A 316 9.55 -0.20 -22.52
N GLN A 317 8.85 0.94 -22.56
CA GLN A 317 9.01 1.95 -23.61
C GLN A 317 9.94 3.10 -23.23
N PHE A 318 10.10 3.41 -21.94
CA PHE A 318 10.89 4.53 -21.46
C PHE A 318 12.01 4.07 -20.52
N SER A 319 13.09 4.85 -20.44
CA SER A 319 14.11 4.57 -19.43
C SER A 319 13.54 4.77 -18.02
N PRO A 320 14.00 4.00 -17.02
CA PRO A 320 13.53 4.15 -15.64
C PRO A 320 13.66 5.58 -15.10
N GLN A 321 14.70 6.32 -15.53
CA GLN A 321 14.86 7.72 -15.12
C GLN A 321 13.77 8.64 -15.71
N ARG A 322 13.41 8.47 -16.99
CA ARG A 322 12.35 9.28 -17.63
C ARG A 322 10.99 8.99 -17.00
N PHE A 323 10.72 7.71 -16.73
CA PHE A 323 9.51 7.29 -16.05
C PHE A 323 9.40 7.89 -14.65
N ASN A 324 10.43 7.73 -13.81
CA ASN A 324 10.42 8.26 -12.45
C ASN A 324 10.29 9.80 -12.44
N ALA A 325 10.96 10.49 -13.37
CA ALA A 325 10.81 11.94 -13.51
C ALA A 325 9.38 12.35 -13.89
N ALA A 326 8.71 11.58 -14.75
CA ALA A 326 7.32 11.84 -15.12
C ALA A 326 6.35 11.59 -13.97
N VAL A 327 6.51 10.48 -13.23
CA VAL A 327 5.72 10.18 -12.03
C VAL A 327 5.92 11.28 -10.98
N GLN A 328 7.16 11.69 -10.74
CA GLN A 328 7.49 12.76 -9.80
C GLN A 328 6.89 14.11 -10.24
N THR A 329 6.89 14.40 -11.54
CA THR A 329 6.28 15.63 -12.06
C THR A 329 4.77 15.63 -11.88
N LEU A 330 4.11 14.49 -12.11
CA LEU A 330 2.67 14.34 -11.88
C LEU A 330 2.31 14.38 -10.40
N SER A 331 3.12 13.79 -9.52
CA SER A 331 2.88 13.83 -8.08
C SER A 331 3.12 15.22 -7.50
N GLN A 332 4.13 15.95 -7.99
CA GLN A 332 4.51 17.26 -7.48
C GLN A 332 3.51 18.36 -7.89
N TYR A 333 2.96 18.28 -9.10
CA TYR A 333 2.12 19.36 -9.66
C TYR A 333 0.66 18.94 -9.89
N GLY A 334 0.31 17.68 -9.61
CA GLY A 334 -1.00 17.12 -9.92
C GLY A 334 -1.15 16.71 -11.39
N PRO A 335 -2.23 15.98 -11.74
CA PRO A 335 -2.37 15.35 -13.05
C PRO A 335 -2.49 16.33 -14.21
N GLN A 336 -3.18 17.46 -14.03
CA GLN A 336 -3.43 18.44 -15.10
C GLN A 336 -2.20 19.33 -15.34
N GLU A 337 -1.67 19.97 -14.30
CA GLU A 337 -0.49 20.84 -14.38
C GLU A 337 0.80 20.04 -14.56
N GLY A 338 0.90 18.84 -13.96
CA GLY A 338 1.99 17.90 -14.20
C GLY A 338 2.02 17.42 -15.65
N LEU A 339 0.88 17.11 -16.26
CA LEU A 339 0.83 16.78 -17.69
C LEU A 339 1.20 17.98 -18.56
N ARG A 340 0.78 19.20 -18.19
CA ARG A 340 1.19 20.44 -18.90
C ARG A 340 2.72 20.60 -18.88
N ARG A 341 3.35 20.39 -17.71
CA ARG A 341 4.81 20.45 -17.55
C ARG A 341 5.52 19.32 -18.27
N LEU A 342 4.96 18.12 -18.27
CA LEU A 342 5.49 17.02 -19.06
C LEU A 342 5.43 17.32 -20.56
N LYS A 343 4.38 17.98 -21.06
CA LYS A 343 4.36 18.43 -22.47
C LYS A 343 5.51 19.38 -22.81
N GLU A 344 6.00 20.14 -21.83
CA GLU A 344 7.16 21.03 -22.00
C GLU A 344 8.51 20.31 -21.85
N SER A 345 8.64 19.42 -20.86
CA SER A 345 9.92 18.77 -20.52
C SER A 345 10.16 17.44 -21.24
N ASP A 346 9.09 16.67 -21.48
CA ASP A 346 9.11 15.35 -22.11
C ASP A 346 7.79 15.09 -22.89
N PRO A 347 7.65 15.63 -24.11
CA PRO A 347 6.39 15.56 -24.86
C PRO A 347 6.00 14.13 -25.27
N GLU A 348 6.95 13.21 -25.42
CA GLU A 348 6.66 11.82 -25.77
C GLU A 348 5.93 11.10 -24.65
N ILE A 349 6.43 11.22 -23.40
CA ILE A 349 5.78 10.59 -22.25
C ILE A 349 4.42 11.24 -21.97
N ALA A 350 4.30 12.55 -22.20
CA ALA A 350 3.05 13.27 -22.04
C ALA A 350 1.96 12.78 -23.02
N ILE A 351 2.28 12.61 -24.31
CA ILE A 351 1.34 12.08 -25.31
C ILE A 351 0.88 10.67 -24.93
N TYR A 352 1.80 9.85 -24.40
CA TYR A 352 1.50 8.50 -24.00
C TYR A 352 0.55 8.46 -22.79
N ILE A 353 0.84 9.25 -21.75
CA ILE A 353 -0.01 9.39 -20.55
C ILE A 353 -1.39 9.95 -20.93
N GLU A 354 -1.45 10.93 -21.81
CA GLU A 354 -2.71 11.50 -22.31
C GLU A 354 -3.57 10.46 -23.04
N ARG A 355 -2.94 9.55 -23.81
CA ARG A 355 -3.63 8.45 -24.47
C ARG A 355 -4.21 7.44 -23.47
N LEU A 356 -3.47 7.09 -22.42
CA LEU A 356 -3.94 6.19 -21.37
C LEU A 356 -5.15 6.78 -20.63
N ILE A 357 -5.09 8.06 -20.28
CA ILE A 357 -6.21 8.76 -19.63
C ILE A 357 -7.45 8.76 -20.53
N GLN A 358 -7.27 8.97 -21.84
CA GLN A 358 -8.37 8.97 -22.80
C GLN A 358 -8.97 7.57 -22.99
N GLN A 359 -8.15 6.51 -23.06
CA GLN A 359 -8.61 5.12 -23.14
C GLN A 359 -9.45 4.75 -21.91
N ASN A 360 -9.01 5.12 -20.71
CA ASN A 360 -9.76 4.84 -19.48
C ASN A 360 -11.11 5.58 -19.42
N LYS A 361 -11.19 6.79 -20.00
CA LYS A 361 -12.46 7.53 -20.13
C LYS A 361 -13.43 6.90 -21.12
N GLU A 362 -12.93 6.17 -22.11
CA GLU A 362 -13.74 5.48 -23.12
C GLU A 362 -14.22 4.11 -22.61
N THR A 363 -13.44 3.43 -21.78
CA THR A 363 -13.85 2.16 -21.13
C THR A 363 -14.81 2.36 -19.97
N SER A 364 -14.85 3.56 -19.37
CA SER A 364 -15.74 3.89 -18.25
C SER A 364 -17.12 4.44 -18.68
N LYS A 365 -17.41 4.49 -19.98
CA LYS A 365 -18.71 4.89 -20.54
C LYS A 365 -19.42 3.70 -21.14
#